data_AF-A0A964XTM5-F1
#
_entry.id   AF-A0A964XTM5-F1
#
_cell.length_a   1.000
_cell.length_b   1.000
_cell.length_c   1.000
_cell.angle_alpha   90.00
_cell.angle_beta   90.00
_cell.angle_gamma   90.00
#
_symmetry.space_group_name_H-M   'P 1'
#
loop_
_entity.id
_entity.type
_entity.pdbx_description
1 polymer ?
#
loop_
_entity_poly.entity_id
_entity_poly.type
_entity_poly.pdbx_seq_one_letter_code
_entity_poly.pdbx_strand_id
1 'polypeptide(L)'
;GARAITAGGLLSLPKTVFPGGALVGCDAGYLNASRIKGSHAAIKTGMLAAEAAFEALAAGRSRDELSAYPEAFENSWLYTELNKARNFKQWFKKGRTVGSLMTGIEQFVLRGHIPWTLHREQADHTYLKPAAECAVIEYPKPDGKITFDRLSSVFISNTNHEENQPAHLTLKDASVPVQINLAKYGGPEARYCPAGVYEYIKSPAGADQLQINAQNCVHCKTCDIKDPTQNIVWVTPEGGGGPNYGSM
;
A
#
# COMPACT_ATOMS: atom_id res chain seq x y z
N GLY A 1 10.36 10.04 -5.17
CA GLY A 1 10.10 8.66 -4.71
C GLY A 1 8.61 8.45 -4.54
N ALA A 2 8.16 7.20 -4.42
CA ALA A 2 6.76 6.88 -4.14
C ALA A 2 6.64 5.55 -3.37
N ARG A 3 5.69 5.49 -2.44
CA ARG A 3 5.41 4.27 -1.67
C ARG A 3 3.93 4.20 -1.31
N ALA A 4 3.33 3.01 -1.40
CA ALA A 4 2.03 2.76 -0.78
C ALA A 4 2.19 2.76 0.76
N ILE A 5 1.17 3.27 1.45
CA ILE A 5 1.08 3.24 2.90
C ILE A 5 -0.21 2.56 3.32
N THR A 6 -0.19 1.90 4.48
CA THR A 6 -1.40 1.33 5.06
C THR A 6 -2.28 2.42 5.66
N ALA A 7 -3.60 2.25 5.56
CA ALA A 7 -4.57 3.20 6.10
C ALA A 7 -5.80 2.53 6.74
N GLY A 8 -5.81 1.20 6.86
CA GLY A 8 -6.88 0.44 7.51
C GLY A 8 -6.82 0.52 9.04
N GLY A 9 -5.61 0.68 9.60
CA GLY A 9 -5.39 0.79 11.04
C GLY A 9 -5.75 -0.49 11.78
N LEU A 10 -6.13 -0.34 13.06
CA LEU A 10 -6.40 -1.46 13.98
C LEU A 10 -7.36 -2.51 13.40
N LEU A 11 -8.40 -2.06 12.68
CA LEU A 11 -9.47 -2.91 12.15
C LEU A 11 -9.05 -3.74 10.93
N SER A 12 -7.83 -3.53 10.42
CA SER A 12 -7.29 -4.26 9.27
C SER A 12 -6.04 -5.06 9.64
N LEU A 13 -5.68 -5.15 10.92
CA LEU A 13 -4.59 -6.01 11.35
C LEU A 13 -4.97 -7.49 11.14
N PRO A 14 -4.11 -8.30 10.50
CA PRO A 14 -4.31 -9.73 10.42
C PRO A 14 -3.92 -10.39 11.76
N LYS A 15 -4.03 -11.72 11.83
CA LYS A 15 -3.26 -12.48 12.82
C LYS A 15 -1.78 -12.22 12.57
N THR A 16 -1.06 -11.70 13.57
CA THR A 16 0.33 -11.25 13.41
C THR A 16 1.37 -12.27 13.83
N VAL A 17 0.97 -13.46 14.24
CA VAL A 17 1.87 -14.57 14.59
C VAL A 17 1.42 -15.87 13.94
N PHE A 18 2.38 -16.71 13.60
CA PHE A 18 2.20 -18.04 13.02
C PHE A 18 3.40 -18.92 13.41
N PRO A 19 3.33 -20.26 13.24
CA PRO A 19 4.41 -21.14 13.67
C PRO A 19 5.73 -20.77 12.99
N GLY A 20 6.71 -20.32 13.77
CA GLY A 20 8.02 -19.92 13.28
C GLY A 20 8.13 -18.48 12.75
N GLY A 21 7.13 -17.62 12.92
CA GLY A 21 7.26 -16.22 12.49
C GLY A 21 6.21 -15.24 13.03
N ALA A 22 6.46 -13.96 12.76
CA ALA A 22 5.58 -12.85 13.15
C ALA A 22 5.62 -11.74 12.09
N LEU A 23 4.51 -11.00 11.99
CA LEU A 23 4.38 -9.80 11.16
C LEU A 23 4.51 -8.56 12.05
N VAL A 24 5.36 -7.62 11.67
CA VAL A 24 5.64 -6.38 12.44
C VAL A 24 5.51 -5.13 11.56
N GLY A 25 5.36 -3.97 12.20
CA GLY A 25 5.33 -2.67 11.54
C GLY A 25 4.27 -2.51 10.45
N CYS A 26 4.64 -1.84 9.35
CA CYS A 26 3.69 -1.52 8.28
C CYS A 26 3.30 -2.74 7.44
N ASP A 27 4.07 -3.83 7.51
CA ASP A 27 3.72 -5.10 6.85
C ASP A 27 2.45 -5.71 7.47
N ALA A 28 2.38 -5.72 8.80
CA ALA A 28 1.15 -6.07 9.52
C ALA A 28 0.07 -4.97 9.44
N GLY A 29 0.45 -3.71 9.27
CA GLY A 29 -0.47 -2.58 9.10
C GLY A 29 -0.64 -1.66 10.31
N TYR A 30 0.34 -1.60 11.22
CA TYR A 30 0.30 -0.80 12.45
C TYR A 30 0.37 0.73 12.27
N LEU A 31 0.25 1.27 11.05
CA LEU A 31 0.33 2.70 10.78
C LEU A 31 -0.87 3.46 11.37
N ASN A 32 -0.60 4.57 12.05
CA ASN A 32 -1.64 5.51 12.45
C ASN A 32 -1.93 6.49 11.31
N ALA A 33 -3.02 6.23 10.58
CA ALA A 33 -3.43 7.01 9.42
C ALA A 33 -3.86 8.44 9.75
N SER A 34 -4.38 8.69 10.95
CA SER A 34 -4.82 10.04 11.34
C SER A 34 -3.66 11.00 11.57
N ARG A 35 -2.49 10.44 11.90
CA ARG A 35 -1.26 11.19 12.15
C ARG A 35 -0.26 11.11 11.01
N ILE A 36 -0.49 10.22 10.04
CA ILE A 36 0.47 9.86 8.98
C ILE A 36 1.81 9.42 9.61
N LYS A 37 1.73 8.58 10.66
CA LYS A 37 2.90 8.09 11.39
C LYS A 37 2.84 6.58 11.57
N GLY A 38 3.87 5.90 11.07
CA GLY A 38 4.05 4.45 11.21
C GLY A 38 5.38 4.03 11.81
N SER A 39 6.41 4.89 11.78
CA SER A 39 7.76 4.50 12.23
C SER A 39 7.82 4.14 13.71
N HIS A 40 7.19 4.93 14.59
CA HIS A 40 7.13 4.64 16.02
C HIS A 40 6.34 3.36 16.32
N ALA A 41 5.29 3.09 15.55
CA ALA A 41 4.52 1.86 15.63
C ALA A 41 5.32 0.64 15.17
N ALA A 42 6.10 0.77 14.08
CA ALA A 42 7.00 -0.26 13.59
C ALA A 42 8.12 -0.58 14.58
N ILE A 43 8.75 0.44 15.17
CA ILE A 43 9.75 0.26 16.22
C ILE A 43 9.14 -0.46 17.42
N LYS A 44 7.98 0.01 17.92
CA LYS A 44 7.36 -0.61 19.10
C LYS A 44 6.96 -2.06 18.86
N THR A 45 6.39 -2.37 17.70
CA THR A 45 6.00 -3.74 17.36
C THR A 45 7.19 -4.66 17.16
N GLY A 46 8.29 -4.16 16.57
CA GLY A 46 9.57 -4.88 16.53
C GLY A 46 10.11 -5.18 17.93
N MET A 47 10.07 -4.21 18.85
CA MET A 47 10.49 -4.41 20.24
C MET A 47 9.65 -5.49 20.95
N LEU A 48 8.31 -5.39 20.87
CA LEU A 48 7.41 -6.35 21.50
C LEU A 48 7.58 -7.78 20.94
N ALA A 49 7.75 -7.90 19.62
CA ALA A 49 8.02 -9.19 18.98
C ALA A 49 9.38 -9.77 19.41
N ALA A 50 10.40 -8.93 19.56
CA ALA A 50 11.72 -9.35 20.02
C ALA A 50 11.71 -9.81 21.49
N GLU A 51 11.00 -9.09 22.37
CA GLU A 51 10.80 -9.49 23.77
C GLU A 51 10.14 -10.87 23.86
N ALA A 52 9.03 -11.08 23.14
CA ALA A 52 8.33 -12.37 23.09
C ALA A 52 9.20 -13.50 22.51
N ALA A 53 9.98 -13.22 21.45
CA ALA A 53 10.88 -14.19 20.86
C ALA A 53 12.02 -14.59 21.83
N PHE A 54 12.61 -13.61 22.53
CA PHE A 54 13.68 -13.85 23.48
C PHE A 54 13.21 -14.74 24.64
N GLU A 55 12.05 -14.44 25.23
CA GLU A 55 11.46 -15.26 26.30
C GLU A 55 11.17 -16.69 25.82
N ALA A 56 10.64 -16.85 24.61
CA ALA A 56 10.38 -18.17 24.04
C ALA A 56 11.67 -18.98 23.85
N LEU A 57 12.73 -18.36 23.34
CA LEU A 57 14.03 -19.00 23.16
C LEU A 57 14.66 -19.38 24.51
N ALA A 58 14.58 -18.51 25.52
CA ALA A 58 15.08 -18.79 26.87
C ALA A 58 14.34 -19.96 27.53
N ALA A 59 13.05 -20.14 27.22
CA ALA A 59 12.25 -21.28 27.65
C ALA A 59 12.46 -22.56 26.81
N GLY A 60 13.39 -22.56 25.83
CA GLY A 60 13.66 -23.70 24.97
C GLY A 60 12.56 -24.02 23.95
N ARG A 61 11.64 -23.07 23.69
CA ARG A 61 10.59 -23.23 22.70
C ARG A 61 11.16 -23.15 21.28
N SER A 62 10.52 -23.82 20.32
CA SER A 62 10.91 -23.76 18.92
C SER A 62 9.74 -24.08 17.98
N ARG A 63 9.76 -23.46 16.78
CA ARG A 63 8.80 -23.70 15.67
C ARG A 63 7.33 -23.54 16.05
N ASP A 64 7.04 -22.74 17.07
CA ASP A 64 5.69 -22.48 17.57
C ASP A 64 5.29 -21.00 17.36
N GLU A 65 4.11 -20.62 17.87
CA GLU A 65 3.58 -19.26 17.78
C GLU A 65 3.99 -18.40 18.97
N LEU A 66 4.35 -17.14 18.72
CA LEU A 66 4.70 -16.16 19.75
C LEU A 66 3.46 -15.42 20.30
N SER A 67 2.53 -16.15 20.95
CA SER A 67 1.26 -15.56 21.46
C SER A 67 1.44 -14.37 22.42
N ALA A 68 2.56 -14.33 23.15
CA ALA A 68 2.91 -13.21 24.03
C ALA A 68 3.04 -11.86 23.28
N TYR A 69 3.40 -11.87 21.98
CA TYR A 69 3.54 -10.64 21.21
C TYR A 69 2.17 -9.94 20.97
N PRO A 70 1.14 -10.60 20.39
CA PRO A 70 -0.20 -10.02 20.28
C PRO A 70 -0.76 -9.53 21.62
N GLU A 71 -0.61 -10.31 22.69
CA GLU A 71 -1.07 -9.94 24.05
C GLU A 71 -0.36 -8.68 24.56
N ALA A 72 0.95 -8.60 24.41
CA ALA A 72 1.72 -7.41 24.79
C ALA A 72 1.38 -6.19 23.92
N PHE A 73 1.03 -6.39 22.65
CA PHE A 73 0.53 -5.32 21.79
C PHE A 73 -0.81 -4.78 22.30
N GLU A 74 -1.80 -5.63 22.58
CA GLU A 74 -3.12 -5.22 23.10
C GLU A 74 -3.02 -4.43 24.41
N ASN A 75 -2.05 -4.79 25.26
CA ASN A 75 -1.77 -4.09 26.52
C ASN A 75 -0.89 -2.82 26.35
N SER A 76 -0.49 -2.47 25.13
CA SER A 76 0.45 -1.38 24.90
C SER A 76 -0.23 -0.01 24.67
N TRP A 77 0.56 1.05 24.82
CA TRP A 77 0.16 2.39 24.39
C TRP A 77 -0.18 2.46 22.90
N LEU A 78 0.42 1.59 22.07
CA LEU A 78 0.19 1.59 20.63
C LEU A 78 -1.20 1.08 20.29
N TYR A 79 -1.68 0.02 20.95
CA TYR A 79 -3.06 -0.41 20.80
C TYR A 79 -4.03 0.70 21.20
N THR A 80 -3.78 1.38 22.32
CA THR A 80 -4.57 2.53 22.76
C THR A 80 -4.58 3.65 21.71
N GLU A 81 -3.43 3.97 21.12
CA GLU A 81 -3.31 4.97 20.05
C GLU A 81 -4.12 4.58 18.81
N LEU A 82 -3.95 3.36 18.31
CA LEU A 82 -4.62 2.88 17.10
C LEU A 82 -6.13 2.72 17.31
N ASN A 83 -6.54 2.26 18.50
CA ASN A 83 -7.95 2.14 18.86
C ASN A 83 -8.66 3.50 18.87
N LYS A 84 -8.00 4.56 19.36
CA LYS A 84 -8.54 5.94 19.33
C LYS A 84 -8.67 6.49 17.91
N ALA A 85 -7.86 6.02 16.96
CA ALA A 85 -7.86 6.47 15.57
C ALA A 85 -8.63 5.52 14.61
N ARG A 86 -9.21 4.44 15.11
CA ARG A 86 -9.70 3.31 14.29
C ARG A 86 -10.74 3.67 13.22
N ASN A 87 -11.56 4.69 13.46
CA ASN A 87 -12.62 5.10 12.54
C ASN A 87 -12.18 6.20 11.56
N PHE A 88 -11.01 6.82 11.76
CA PHE A 88 -10.58 8.01 11.04
C PHE A 88 -10.69 7.84 9.53
N LYS A 89 -10.03 6.82 8.96
CA LYS A 89 -10.03 6.65 7.50
C LYS A 89 -11.43 6.37 6.95
N GLN A 90 -12.27 5.68 7.71
CA GLN A 90 -13.62 5.31 7.29
C GLN A 90 -14.55 6.50 7.23
N TRP A 91 -14.43 7.44 8.17
CA TRP A 91 -15.17 8.70 8.08
C TRP A 91 -14.78 9.50 6.83
N PHE A 92 -13.49 9.57 6.50
CA PHE A 92 -13.03 10.26 5.28
C PHE A 92 -13.42 9.56 3.97
N LYS A 93 -13.74 8.26 3.99
CA LYS A 93 -14.34 7.57 2.85
C LYS A 93 -15.79 8.02 2.58
N LYS A 94 -16.47 8.63 3.56
CA LYS A 94 -17.79 9.27 3.39
C LYS A 94 -17.70 10.73 2.91
N GLY A 95 -16.50 11.19 2.54
CA GLY A 95 -16.23 12.55 2.09
C GLY A 95 -15.59 13.42 3.17
N ARG A 96 -14.89 14.47 2.72
CA ARG A 96 -14.08 15.34 3.58
C ARG A 96 -14.89 16.02 4.69
N THR A 97 -16.10 16.50 4.39
CA THR A 97 -16.94 17.21 5.37
C THR A 97 -17.38 16.31 6.52
N VAL A 98 -17.95 15.14 6.19
CA VAL A 98 -18.35 14.12 7.19
C VAL A 98 -17.11 13.60 7.93
N GLY A 99 -16.03 13.35 7.20
CA GLY A 99 -14.70 13.00 7.71
C GLY A 99 -14.24 13.90 8.85
N SER A 100 -14.16 15.20 8.57
CA SER A 100 -13.71 16.21 9.52
C SER A 100 -14.65 16.35 10.71
N LEU A 101 -15.98 16.41 10.47
CA LEU A 101 -16.97 16.56 11.53
C LEU A 101 -16.93 15.39 12.52
N MET A 102 -17.02 14.17 12.00
CA MET A 102 -17.10 12.97 12.85
C MET A 102 -15.77 12.69 13.57
N THR A 103 -14.65 12.92 12.91
CA THR A 103 -13.33 12.87 13.59
C THR A 103 -13.28 13.91 14.71
N GLY A 104 -13.76 15.13 14.48
CA GLY A 104 -13.85 16.16 15.50
C GLY A 104 -14.70 15.75 16.71
N ILE A 105 -15.87 15.16 16.47
CA ILE A 105 -16.73 14.62 17.53
C ILE A 105 -16.01 13.54 18.33
N GLU A 106 -15.42 12.55 17.64
CA GLU A 106 -14.73 11.43 18.29
C GLU A 106 -13.52 11.89 19.13
N GLN A 107 -12.75 12.86 18.64
CA GLN A 107 -11.52 13.30 19.31
C GLN A 107 -11.75 14.39 20.35
N PHE A 108 -12.61 15.39 20.09
CA PHE A 108 -12.80 16.52 21.01
C PHE A 108 -13.94 16.31 22.00
N VAL A 109 -15.06 15.73 21.56
CA VAL A 109 -16.23 15.52 22.43
C VAL A 109 -16.08 14.22 23.22
N LEU A 110 -15.81 13.11 22.53
CA LEU A 110 -15.69 11.79 23.16
C LEU A 110 -14.29 11.52 23.72
N ARG A 111 -13.30 12.38 23.44
CA ARG A 111 -11.90 12.24 23.89
C ARG A 111 -11.31 10.87 23.55
N GLY A 112 -11.72 10.27 22.42
CA GLY A 112 -11.31 8.94 21.98
C GLY A 112 -12.06 7.76 22.61
N HIS A 113 -13.03 8.00 23.51
CA HIS A 113 -13.89 6.97 24.08
C HIS A 113 -15.10 6.72 23.17
N ILE A 114 -14.83 6.14 22.01
CA ILE A 114 -15.81 5.99 20.94
C ILE A 114 -16.61 4.70 21.19
N PRO A 115 -17.95 4.75 21.32
CA PRO A 115 -18.77 3.56 21.60
C PRO A 115 -19.18 2.77 20.33
N TRP A 116 -18.64 3.13 19.17
CA TRP A 116 -18.90 2.46 17.89
C TRP A 116 -17.63 2.18 17.10
N THR A 117 -17.72 1.27 16.13
CA THR A 117 -16.63 0.92 15.22
C THR A 117 -17.18 0.89 13.79
N LEU A 118 -16.49 1.57 12.89
CA LEU A 118 -16.82 1.58 11.46
C LEU A 118 -15.99 0.54 10.72
N HIS A 119 -16.66 -0.40 10.07
CA HIS A 119 -16.02 -1.40 9.24
C HIS A 119 -16.04 -0.98 7.77
N ARG A 120 -15.04 -1.46 7.03
CA ARG A 120 -15.02 -1.45 5.56
C ARG A 120 -15.14 -2.88 5.09
N GLU A 121 -15.99 -3.09 4.11
CA GLU A 121 -16.37 -4.44 3.67
C GLU A 121 -15.72 -4.84 2.34
N GLN A 122 -15.05 -3.91 1.65
CA GLN A 122 -14.50 -4.14 0.32
C GLN A 122 -13.03 -3.73 0.21
N ALA A 123 -12.27 -4.42 -0.63
CA ALA A 123 -10.88 -4.10 -0.94
C ALA A 123 -10.76 -2.82 -1.77
N ASP A 124 -9.58 -2.18 -1.84
CA ASP A 124 -9.45 -0.91 -2.57
C ASP A 124 -9.59 -1.04 -4.10
N HIS A 125 -9.18 -2.18 -4.67
CA HIS A 125 -9.26 -2.43 -6.11
C HIS A 125 -10.71 -2.52 -6.63
N THR A 126 -11.69 -2.86 -5.78
CA THR A 126 -13.09 -3.02 -6.19
C THR A 126 -13.82 -1.69 -6.37
N TYR A 127 -13.22 -0.57 -5.93
CA TYR A 127 -13.87 0.75 -5.99
C TYR A 127 -13.71 1.47 -7.33
N LEU A 128 -13.03 0.88 -8.32
CA LEU A 128 -12.96 1.49 -9.66
C LEU A 128 -14.30 1.37 -10.39
N LYS A 129 -14.75 2.49 -10.95
CA LYS A 129 -15.89 2.54 -11.87
C LYS A 129 -15.40 2.35 -13.31
N PRO A 130 -16.23 1.78 -14.21
CA PRO A 130 -15.95 1.78 -15.63
C PRO A 130 -15.64 3.20 -16.16
N ALA A 131 -14.72 3.30 -17.12
CA ALA A 131 -14.29 4.59 -17.65
C ALA A 131 -15.45 5.37 -18.28
N ALA A 132 -16.39 4.67 -18.93
CA ALA A 132 -17.59 5.26 -19.55
C ALA A 132 -18.54 5.93 -18.54
N GLU A 133 -18.44 5.60 -17.25
CA GLU A 133 -19.26 6.20 -16.18
C GLU A 133 -18.56 7.38 -15.50
N CYS A 134 -17.36 7.75 -15.95
CA CYS A 134 -16.53 8.78 -15.34
C CYS A 134 -16.26 9.93 -16.29
N ALA A 135 -16.22 11.15 -15.76
CA ALA A 135 -15.68 12.28 -16.50
C ALA A 135 -14.15 12.12 -16.63
N VAL A 136 -13.63 12.39 -17.82
CA VAL A 136 -12.18 12.45 -18.05
C VAL A 136 -11.63 13.68 -17.33
N ILE A 137 -10.52 13.50 -16.60
CA ILE A 137 -9.83 14.60 -15.94
C ILE A 137 -8.70 15.07 -16.85
N GLU A 138 -8.76 16.32 -17.28
CA GLU A 138 -7.69 16.96 -18.03
C GLU A 138 -6.66 17.57 -17.06
N TYR A 139 -5.47 16.96 -16.99
CA TYR A 139 -4.36 17.48 -16.20
C TYR A 139 -3.56 18.50 -17.02
N PRO A 140 -3.19 19.66 -16.45
CA PRO A 140 -2.27 20.59 -17.10
C PRO A 140 -0.94 19.92 -17.46
N LYS A 141 -0.34 20.35 -18.58
CA LYS A 141 1.01 19.92 -18.95
C LYS A 141 2.02 20.44 -17.91
N PRO A 142 3.07 19.67 -17.59
CA PRO A 142 4.11 20.12 -16.68
C PRO A 142 4.84 21.36 -17.24
N ASP A 143 5.16 22.31 -16.37
CA ASP A 143 5.82 23.57 -16.70
C ASP A 143 7.37 23.51 -16.59
N GLY A 144 7.91 22.40 -16.09
CA GLY A 144 9.34 22.19 -15.89
C GLY A 144 9.96 23.04 -14.77
N LYS A 145 9.14 23.72 -13.96
CA LYS A 145 9.58 24.60 -12.87
C LYS A 145 9.01 24.18 -11.52
N ILE A 146 7.69 24.03 -11.46
CA ILE A 146 6.94 23.60 -10.27
C ILE A 146 6.37 22.20 -10.50
N THR A 147 6.09 21.86 -11.75
CA THR A 147 5.49 20.61 -12.19
C THR A 147 6.35 19.97 -13.26
N PHE A 148 6.55 18.66 -13.16
CA PHE A 148 7.48 17.91 -13.99
C PHE A 148 6.80 16.68 -14.56
N ASP A 149 7.32 16.18 -15.68
CA ASP A 149 6.87 14.91 -16.21
C ASP A 149 7.32 13.74 -15.33
N ARG A 150 6.68 12.58 -15.56
CA ARG A 150 6.92 11.37 -14.78
C ARG A 150 8.32 10.80 -14.99
N LEU A 151 8.89 10.87 -16.19
CA LEU A 151 10.21 10.28 -16.48
C LEU A 151 11.32 11.07 -15.81
N SER A 152 11.27 12.41 -15.84
CA SER A 152 12.17 13.27 -15.07
C SER A 152 12.11 12.96 -13.57
N SER A 153 10.91 12.67 -13.05
CA SER A 153 10.71 12.29 -11.65
C SER A 153 11.30 10.90 -11.31
N VAL A 154 11.21 9.95 -12.24
CA VAL A 154 11.82 8.61 -12.11
C VAL A 154 13.34 8.70 -12.15
N PHE A 155 13.90 9.52 -13.03
CA PHE A 155 15.34 9.75 -13.12
C PHE A 155 15.93 10.21 -11.77
N ILE A 156 15.30 11.20 -11.12
CA ILE A 156 15.75 11.71 -9.81
C ILE A 156 15.57 10.69 -8.68
N SER A 157 14.69 9.70 -8.86
CA SER A 157 14.55 8.59 -7.90
C SER A 157 15.77 7.66 -7.89
N ASN A 158 16.66 7.81 -8.89
CA ASN A 158 17.85 6.99 -9.11
C ASN A 158 17.54 5.49 -9.04
N THR A 159 16.38 5.11 -9.58
CA THR A 159 15.95 3.72 -9.64
C THR A 159 16.60 3.04 -10.83
N ASN A 160 17.15 1.85 -10.61
CA ASN A 160 17.72 1.04 -11.68
C ASN A 160 17.54 -0.45 -11.37
N HIS A 161 17.64 -1.27 -12.40
CA HIS A 161 17.59 -2.72 -12.32
C HIS A 161 18.52 -3.26 -13.42
N GLU A 162 19.09 -4.47 -13.22
CA GLU A 162 19.74 -5.20 -14.31
C GLU A 162 18.73 -5.39 -15.45
N GLU A 163 19.11 -5.05 -16.68
CA GLU A 163 18.20 -5.02 -17.83
C GLU A 163 17.86 -6.44 -18.29
N ASN A 164 18.81 -7.37 -18.18
CA ASN A 164 18.64 -8.75 -18.61
C ASN A 164 18.10 -9.67 -17.50
N GLN A 165 17.07 -9.21 -16.79
CA GLN A 165 16.33 -9.99 -15.80
C GLN A 165 14.84 -10.07 -16.17
N PRO A 166 14.13 -11.14 -15.77
CA PRO A 166 12.68 -11.22 -16.01
C PRO A 166 11.95 -10.09 -15.26
N ALA A 167 10.86 -9.59 -15.86
CA ALA A 167 10.05 -8.57 -15.22
C ALA A 167 9.48 -9.08 -13.89
N HIS A 168 9.82 -8.40 -12.80
CA HIS A 168 9.33 -8.71 -11.45
C HIS A 168 7.86 -8.26 -11.20
N LEU A 169 7.20 -7.79 -12.26
CA LEU A 169 5.80 -7.43 -12.32
C LEU A 169 5.11 -8.43 -13.24
N THR A 170 4.72 -9.55 -12.65
CA THR A 170 4.16 -10.68 -13.39
C THR A 170 2.65 -10.51 -13.54
N LEU A 171 2.09 -11.13 -14.58
CA LEU A 171 0.65 -11.17 -14.82
C LEU A 171 0.18 -12.62 -14.65
N LYS A 172 -0.93 -12.83 -13.94
CA LYS A 172 -1.59 -14.15 -13.88
C LYS A 172 -2.15 -14.54 -15.26
N ASP A 173 -2.65 -13.55 -15.99
CA ASP A 173 -3.17 -13.66 -17.35
C ASP A 173 -2.74 -12.43 -18.18
N ALA A 174 -2.00 -12.66 -19.27
CA ALA A 174 -1.47 -11.61 -20.13
C ALA A 174 -2.54 -10.92 -21.01
N SER A 175 -3.73 -11.50 -21.12
CA SER A 175 -4.84 -10.95 -21.92
C SER A 175 -5.66 -9.90 -21.16
N VAL A 176 -5.72 -10.02 -19.83
CA VAL A 176 -6.54 -9.18 -18.94
C VAL A 176 -6.26 -7.68 -19.06
N PRO A 177 -4.99 -7.20 -19.15
CA PRO A 177 -4.74 -5.77 -19.28
C PRO A 177 -5.47 -5.16 -20.48
N VAL A 178 -5.40 -5.79 -21.65
CA VAL A 178 -6.08 -5.25 -22.84
C VAL A 178 -7.58 -5.52 -22.79
N GLN A 179 -7.99 -6.77 -22.52
CA GLN A 179 -9.39 -7.19 -22.64
C GLN A 179 -10.31 -6.63 -21.53
N ILE A 180 -9.76 -6.32 -20.36
CA ILE A 180 -10.52 -5.84 -19.21
C ILE A 180 -10.05 -4.46 -18.78
N ASN A 181 -8.78 -4.30 -18.42
CA ASN A 181 -8.31 -3.06 -17.80
C ASN A 181 -8.40 -1.87 -18.76
N LEU A 182 -7.89 -2.02 -19.98
CA LEU A 182 -7.99 -1.01 -21.03
C LEU A 182 -9.44 -0.85 -21.50
N ALA A 183 -10.09 -1.95 -21.90
CA ALA A 183 -11.42 -1.90 -22.49
C ALA A 183 -12.50 -1.33 -21.55
N LYS A 184 -12.49 -1.70 -20.26
CA LYS A 184 -13.53 -1.32 -19.29
C LYS A 184 -13.12 -0.13 -18.42
N TYR A 185 -11.87 -0.07 -17.98
CA TYR A 185 -11.39 0.92 -17.00
C TYR A 185 -10.44 1.97 -17.60
N GLY A 186 -10.15 1.90 -18.91
CA GLY A 186 -9.28 2.87 -19.59
C GLY A 186 -7.80 2.75 -19.21
N GLY A 187 -7.35 1.56 -18.83
CA GLY A 187 -5.95 1.24 -18.54
C GLY A 187 -5.42 1.96 -17.29
N PRO A 188 -6.04 1.76 -16.12
CA PRO A 188 -5.69 2.48 -14.89
C PRO A 188 -4.21 2.32 -14.47
N GLU A 189 -3.56 1.21 -14.81
CA GLU A 189 -2.15 0.94 -14.53
C GLU A 189 -1.19 1.95 -15.16
N ALA A 190 -1.55 2.52 -16.31
CA ALA A 190 -0.78 3.58 -16.94
C ALA A 190 -0.85 4.90 -16.17
N ARG A 191 -1.77 5.04 -15.20
CA ARG A 191 -2.03 6.27 -14.42
C ARG A 191 -1.68 6.14 -12.94
N TYR A 192 -2.11 5.06 -12.27
CA TYR A 192 -1.82 4.88 -10.84
C TYR A 192 -0.34 4.51 -10.59
N CYS A 193 0.37 4.03 -11.61
CA CYS A 193 1.77 3.72 -11.50
C CYS A 193 2.58 5.02 -11.43
N PRO A 194 3.30 5.27 -10.32
CA PRO A 194 4.02 6.52 -10.15
C PRO A 194 5.28 6.62 -11.03
N ALA A 195 5.66 5.54 -11.71
CA ALA A 195 6.93 5.43 -12.42
C ALA A 195 6.82 5.09 -13.91
N GLY A 196 5.60 5.06 -14.47
CA GLY A 196 5.42 4.80 -15.91
C GLY A 196 5.90 3.43 -16.35
N VAL A 197 5.77 2.43 -15.48
CA VAL A 197 6.12 1.04 -15.78
C VAL A 197 5.18 0.44 -16.82
N TYR A 198 3.89 0.81 -16.80
CA TYR A 198 2.87 0.24 -17.65
C TYR A 198 2.50 1.22 -18.77
N GLU A 199 2.61 0.78 -20.01
CA GLU A 199 2.24 1.55 -21.19
C GLU A 199 1.48 0.68 -22.18
N TYR A 200 0.42 1.22 -22.78
CA TYR A 200 -0.31 0.55 -23.85
C TYR A 200 0.21 1.04 -25.20
N ILE A 201 0.84 0.13 -25.94
CA ILE A 201 1.40 0.39 -27.27
C ILE A 201 0.63 -0.37 -28.35
N LYS A 202 0.86 -0.02 -29.61
CA LYS A 202 0.37 -0.80 -30.74
C LYS A 202 1.42 -1.85 -31.13
N SER A 203 1.02 -3.11 -31.20
CA SER A 203 1.83 -4.19 -31.78
C SER A 203 2.10 -3.93 -33.28
N PRO A 204 3.06 -4.64 -33.91
CA PRO A 204 3.27 -4.56 -35.36
C PRO A 204 2.02 -4.86 -36.20
N ALA A 205 1.09 -5.65 -35.65
CA ALA A 205 -0.21 -5.97 -36.27
C ALA A 205 -1.30 -4.91 -35.98
N GLY A 206 -0.98 -3.82 -35.28
CA GLY A 206 -1.91 -2.73 -34.95
C GLY A 206 -2.82 -2.98 -33.75
N ALA A 207 -2.75 -4.16 -33.12
CA ALA A 207 -3.51 -4.47 -31.90
C ALA A 207 -2.89 -3.81 -30.67
N ASP A 208 -3.72 -3.41 -29.70
CA ASP A 208 -3.27 -2.90 -28.40
C ASP A 208 -2.51 -3.99 -27.62
N GLN A 209 -1.41 -3.60 -26.99
CA GLN A 209 -0.58 -4.47 -26.17
C GLN A 209 -0.05 -3.70 -24.96
N LEU A 210 -0.02 -4.35 -23.80
CA LEU A 210 0.66 -3.81 -22.62
C LEU A 210 2.17 -4.06 -22.72
N GLN A 211 2.95 -2.99 -22.62
CA GLN A 211 4.39 -3.03 -22.38
C GLN A 211 4.69 -2.75 -20.91
N ILE A 212 5.56 -3.59 -20.31
CA ILE A 212 6.00 -3.48 -18.92
C ILE A 212 7.47 -3.06 -18.89
N ASN A 213 7.73 -1.79 -18.61
CA ASN A 213 9.05 -1.20 -18.41
C ASN A 213 9.50 -1.41 -16.96
N ALA A 214 9.77 -2.66 -16.58
CA ALA A 214 10.06 -3.07 -15.20
C ALA A 214 11.27 -2.35 -14.56
N GLN A 215 12.23 -1.91 -15.38
CA GLN A 215 13.43 -1.18 -14.94
C GLN A 215 13.10 0.15 -14.23
N ASN A 216 11.94 0.75 -14.53
CA ASN A 216 11.50 1.99 -13.90
C ASN A 216 10.85 1.78 -12.53
N CYS A 217 10.63 0.53 -12.09
CA CYS A 217 9.81 0.26 -10.91
C CYS A 217 10.44 0.80 -9.61
N VAL A 218 9.74 1.71 -8.93
CA VAL A 218 10.16 2.24 -7.62
C VAL A 218 9.68 1.42 -6.42
N HIS A 219 9.23 0.19 -6.66
CA HIS A 219 8.78 -0.79 -5.65
C HIS A 219 7.64 -0.31 -4.75
N CYS A 220 6.83 0.65 -5.20
CA CYS A 220 5.78 1.26 -4.40
C CYS A 220 4.64 0.31 -3.96
N LYS A 221 4.49 -0.84 -4.64
CA LYS A 221 3.42 -1.85 -4.49
C LYS A 221 2.01 -1.42 -4.94
N THR A 222 1.81 -0.20 -5.44
CA THR A 222 0.48 0.29 -5.85
C THR A 222 -0.20 -0.58 -6.91
N CYS A 223 0.54 -1.12 -7.87
CA CYS A 223 -0.03 -1.91 -8.96
C CYS A 223 -0.65 -3.23 -8.48
N ASP A 224 0.03 -3.92 -7.56
CA ASP A 224 -0.48 -5.13 -6.90
C ASP A 224 -1.76 -4.82 -6.08
N ILE A 225 -1.78 -3.67 -5.41
CA ILE A 225 -2.90 -3.24 -4.56
C ILE A 225 -4.13 -2.78 -5.37
N LYS A 226 -3.90 -2.06 -6.49
CA LYS A 226 -4.95 -1.26 -7.14
C LYS A 226 -5.52 -1.86 -8.43
N ASP A 227 -4.87 -2.86 -9.01
CA ASP A 227 -5.39 -3.54 -10.20
C ASP A 227 -6.82 -4.06 -9.94
N PRO A 228 -7.83 -3.59 -10.71
CA PRO A 228 -9.23 -3.97 -10.51
C PRO A 228 -9.49 -5.47 -10.60
N THR A 229 -8.60 -6.21 -11.23
CA THR A 229 -8.70 -7.66 -11.44
C THR A 229 -7.73 -8.47 -10.57
N GLN A 230 -6.86 -7.81 -9.79
CA GLN A 230 -5.79 -8.46 -9.01
C GLN A 230 -4.95 -9.44 -9.86
N ASN A 231 -4.67 -9.04 -11.10
CA ASN A 231 -3.92 -9.82 -12.08
C ASN A 231 -2.41 -9.56 -12.00
N ILE A 232 -2.00 -8.34 -11.67
CA ILE A 232 -0.59 -7.98 -11.44
C ILE A 232 -0.12 -8.57 -10.11
N VAL A 233 1.01 -9.28 -10.13
CA VAL A 233 1.68 -9.80 -8.94
C VAL A 233 3.09 -9.23 -8.88
N TRP A 234 3.38 -8.46 -7.85
CA TRP A 234 4.72 -7.95 -7.59
C TRP A 234 5.55 -9.02 -6.88
N VAL A 235 6.70 -9.35 -7.45
CA VAL A 235 7.73 -10.17 -6.80
C VAL A 235 9.00 -9.35 -6.63
N THR A 236 9.89 -9.78 -5.74
CA THR A 236 11.16 -9.09 -5.55
C THR A 236 12.06 -9.33 -6.77
N PRO A 237 12.62 -8.29 -7.40
CA PRO A 237 13.67 -8.46 -8.41
C PRO A 237 14.98 -8.96 -7.81
N GLU A 238 16.02 -9.08 -8.63
CA GLU A 238 17.37 -9.34 -8.13
C GLU A 238 17.81 -8.29 -7.08
N GLY A 239 18.56 -8.76 -6.07
CA GLY A 239 19.01 -7.93 -4.96
C GLY A 239 19.87 -6.76 -5.42
N GLY A 240 19.62 -5.56 -4.89
CA GLY A 240 20.32 -4.32 -5.26
C GLY A 240 19.59 -3.49 -6.32
N GLY A 241 18.62 -4.07 -7.04
CA GLY A 241 17.72 -3.31 -7.92
C GLY A 241 16.67 -2.51 -7.15
N GLY A 242 16.17 -1.44 -7.75
CA GLY A 242 15.14 -0.57 -7.21
C GLY A 242 15.60 0.87 -6.98
N PRO A 243 14.83 1.66 -6.23
CA PRO A 243 15.13 3.06 -5.97
C PRO A 243 16.34 3.23 -5.04
N ASN A 244 17.20 4.20 -5.36
CA ASN A 244 18.30 4.63 -4.48
C ASN A 244 17.99 5.99 -3.84
N TYR A 245 17.32 5.94 -2.68
CA TYR A 245 16.93 7.13 -1.93
C TYR A 245 18.00 7.56 -0.93
N GLY A 246 18.75 8.63 -1.23
CA GLY A 246 19.84 9.09 -0.36
C GLY A 246 19.42 9.73 0.98
N SER A 247 18.30 10.46 1.02
CA SER A 247 17.82 11.16 2.22
C SER A 247 16.28 11.20 2.33
N MET A 248 15.57 10.20 1.81
CA MET A 248 14.10 10.13 1.96
C MET A 248 13.68 9.43 3.25
#